data_AF-A0A9X1WYQ9-F1
#
_entry.id   AF-A0A9X1WYQ9-F1
#
_cell.length_a   1.000
_cell.length_b   1.000
_cell.length_c   1.000
_cell.angle_alpha   90.00
_cell.angle_beta   90.00
_cell.angle_gamma   90.00
#
_symmetry.space_group_name_H-M   'P 1'
#
loop_
_entity.id
_entity.type
_entity.pdbx_description
1 polymer ?
#
loop_
_entity_poly.entity_id
_entity_poly.type
_entity_poly.pdbx_seq_one_letter_code
_entity_poly.pdbx_strand_id
1 'polypeptide(L)'
;MSRFVKPVPFGLPARAAAAASGSSPAKEYFERIGKYVPGEIIASYTALNALLVAFPEQIKYGAFIFCFILCWVLTPVYFKLISTPADRPSLKMQQIISLIAFPIWAYAIDGGKGIFGKEVFDIYYQAVGGALLIVFTLISGAFYPTV
;
A
#
# COMPACT_ATOMS: atom_id res chain seq x y z
N MET A 1 1.06 -17.05 -38.83
CA MET A 1 2.38 -17.09 -38.17
C MET A 1 2.19 -17.47 -36.71
N SER A 2 2.96 -18.43 -36.26
CA SER A 2 2.61 -19.33 -35.16
C SER A 2 2.66 -18.71 -33.77
N ARG A 3 1.52 -18.77 -33.08
CA ARG A 3 1.38 -18.68 -31.62
C ARG A 3 1.97 -19.92 -30.94
N PHE A 4 3.27 -20.14 -31.07
CA PHE A 4 3.93 -21.20 -30.33
C PHE A 4 4.04 -20.78 -28.86
N VAL A 5 3.08 -21.26 -28.05
CA VAL A 5 3.29 -21.43 -26.62
C VAL A 5 4.50 -22.33 -26.46
N LYS A 6 5.62 -21.80 -25.94
CA LYS A 6 6.78 -22.61 -25.61
C LYS A 6 6.41 -23.49 -24.41
N PRO A 7 6.40 -24.83 -24.56
CA PRO A 7 6.11 -25.70 -23.42
C PRO A 7 7.23 -25.58 -22.40
N VAL A 8 6.87 -25.35 -21.13
CA VAL A 8 7.81 -25.46 -20.01
C VAL A 8 8.09 -26.97 -19.83
N PRO A 9 9.36 -27.42 -19.93
CA PRO A 9 9.67 -28.84 -19.83
C PRO A 9 9.27 -29.38 -18.46
N PHE A 10 8.53 -30.50 -18.46
CA PHE A 10 8.15 -31.21 -17.25
C PHE A 10 9.41 -31.70 -16.54
N GLY A 11 9.64 -31.22 -15.31
CA GLY A 11 10.79 -31.63 -14.48
C GLY A 11 11.84 -30.55 -14.20
N LEU A 12 11.66 -29.29 -14.58
CA LEU A 12 12.55 -28.23 -14.08
C LEU A 12 12.32 -28.00 -12.58
N PRO A 13 13.39 -27.87 -11.78
CA PRO A 13 13.25 -27.43 -10.39
C PRO A 13 12.54 -26.07 -10.39
N ALA A 14 11.65 -25.83 -9.43
CA ALA A 14 10.82 -24.62 -9.35
C ALA A 14 11.62 -23.30 -9.55
N ARG A 15 12.90 -23.32 -9.17
CA ARG A 15 13.87 -22.23 -9.33
C ARG A 15 14.18 -21.87 -10.80
N ALA A 16 14.11 -22.82 -11.72
CA ALA A 16 14.37 -22.61 -13.14
C ALA A 16 13.08 -22.25 -13.93
N ALA A 17 11.91 -22.66 -13.43
CA ALA A 17 10.63 -22.11 -13.89
C ALA A 17 10.47 -20.63 -13.49
N ALA A 18 10.92 -20.26 -12.28
CA ALA A 18 10.97 -18.87 -11.80
C ALA A 18 11.98 -17.99 -12.58
N ALA A 19 13.05 -18.58 -13.12
CA ALA A 19 13.98 -17.87 -13.99
C ALA A 19 13.38 -17.57 -15.38
N ALA A 20 12.43 -18.38 -15.85
CA ALA A 20 11.74 -18.19 -17.12
C ALA A 20 10.61 -17.14 -17.06
N SER A 21 10.09 -16.81 -15.87
CA SER A 21 9.03 -15.80 -15.66
C SER A 21 9.53 -14.36 -15.51
N GLY A 22 10.85 -14.12 -15.57
CA GLY A 22 11.42 -12.76 -15.51
C GLY A 22 11.14 -11.98 -14.22
N SER A 23 10.63 -12.66 -13.18
CA SER A 23 10.38 -12.07 -11.86
C SER A 23 11.69 -12.09 -11.07
N SER A 24 12.45 -10.99 -11.16
CA SER A 24 13.57 -10.74 -10.24
C SER A 24 13.06 -10.79 -8.79
N PRO A 25 13.84 -11.31 -7.82
CA PRO A 25 13.49 -11.27 -6.40
C PRO A 25 13.11 -9.86 -5.92
N ALA A 26 13.70 -8.82 -6.51
CA ALA A 26 13.33 -7.43 -6.26
C ALA A 26 11.92 -7.09 -6.78
N LYS A 27 11.53 -7.60 -7.96
CA LYS A 27 10.18 -7.39 -8.53
C LYS A 27 9.11 -8.08 -7.67
N GLU A 28 9.39 -9.30 -7.23
CA GLU A 28 8.51 -10.05 -6.33
C GLU A 28 8.39 -9.36 -4.95
N TYR A 29 9.47 -8.75 -4.48
CA TYR A 29 9.49 -7.93 -3.27
C TYR A 29 8.63 -6.66 -3.40
N PHE A 30 8.78 -5.90 -4.49
CA PHE A 30 7.94 -4.72 -4.75
C PHE A 30 6.46 -5.08 -4.94
N GLU A 31 6.15 -6.20 -5.61
CA GLU A 31 4.78 -6.72 -5.72
C GLU A 31 4.19 -7.06 -4.34
N ARG A 32 4.98 -7.56 -3.38
CA ARG A 32 4.51 -7.83 -2.02
C ARG A 32 4.22 -6.55 -1.26
N ILE A 33 5.09 -5.54 -1.35
CA ILE A 33 4.88 -4.25 -0.70
C ILE A 33 3.58 -3.59 -1.21
N GLY A 34 3.35 -3.65 -2.52
CA GLY A 34 2.13 -3.15 -3.15
C GLY A 34 0.85 -3.90 -2.75
N LYS A 35 0.95 -5.12 -2.19
CA LYS A 35 -0.21 -5.88 -1.70
C LYS A 35 -0.70 -5.46 -0.32
N TYR A 36 0.06 -4.66 0.43
CA TYR A 36 -0.35 -4.25 1.79
C TYR A 36 -1.24 -3.01 1.82
N VAL A 37 -1.17 -2.15 0.81
CA VAL A 37 -2.09 -1.02 0.65
C VAL A 37 -2.53 -0.96 -0.81
N PRO A 38 -3.84 -1.05 -1.13
CA PRO A 38 -4.30 -0.99 -2.51
C PRO A 38 -3.89 0.33 -3.16
N GLY A 39 -3.30 0.26 -4.35
CA GLY A 39 -2.82 1.44 -5.06
C GLY A 39 -3.92 2.46 -5.33
N GLU A 40 -5.16 2.00 -5.48
CA GLU A 40 -6.36 2.82 -5.67
C GLU A 40 -6.65 3.69 -4.45
N ILE A 41 -6.45 3.18 -3.22
CA ILE A 41 -6.66 3.95 -1.99
C ILE A 41 -5.62 5.06 -1.88
N ILE A 42 -4.36 4.74 -2.16
CA ILE A 42 -3.26 5.71 -2.17
C ILE A 42 -3.48 6.79 -3.23
N ALA A 43 -3.86 6.41 -4.45
CA ALA A 43 -4.13 7.36 -5.52
C ALA A 43 -5.32 8.27 -5.16
N SER A 44 -6.39 7.69 -4.61
CA SER A 44 -7.57 8.44 -4.15
C SER A 44 -7.22 9.43 -3.04
N TYR A 45 -6.47 9.00 -2.02
CA TYR A 45 -6.02 9.85 -0.93
C TYR A 45 -5.16 11.02 -1.43
N THR A 46 -4.22 10.74 -2.34
CA THR A 46 -3.35 11.76 -2.94
C THR A 46 -4.16 12.79 -3.73
N ALA A 47 -5.10 12.33 -4.56
CA ALA A 47 -5.96 13.19 -5.36
C ALA A 47 -6.88 14.05 -4.49
N LEU A 48 -7.50 13.45 -3.46
CA LEU A 48 -8.35 14.18 -2.52
C LEU A 48 -7.55 15.25 -1.77
N ASN A 49 -6.35 14.92 -1.26
CA ASN A 49 -5.49 15.90 -0.61
C ASN A 49 -5.20 17.11 -1.52
N ALA A 50 -4.92 16.89 -2.81
CA ALA A 50 -4.68 17.98 -3.76
C ALA A 50 -5.91 18.88 -3.96
N LEU A 51 -7.12 18.30 -3.97
CA LEU A 51 -8.37 19.06 -4.09
C LEU A 51 -8.71 19.85 -2.82
N LEU A 52 -8.43 19.27 -1.64
CA LEU A 52 -8.75 19.85 -0.34
C LEU A 52 -7.93 21.10 -0.02
N VAL A 53 -6.77 21.30 -0.66
CA VAL A 53 -5.99 22.55 -0.51
C VAL A 53 -6.80 23.78 -0.93
N ALA A 54 -7.75 23.64 -1.85
CA ALA A 54 -8.60 24.74 -2.32
C ALA A 54 -9.84 24.99 -1.45
N PHE A 55 -10.07 24.21 -0.40
CA PHE A 55 -11.26 24.38 0.45
C PHE A 55 -11.15 25.63 1.33
N PRO A 56 -12.29 26.26 1.67
CA PRO A 56 -12.32 27.33 2.67
C PRO A 56 -11.75 26.86 4.01
N GLU A 57 -10.94 27.71 4.65
CA GLU A 57 -10.25 27.40 5.92
C GLU A 57 -11.20 26.88 7.01
N GLN A 58 -12.46 27.35 7.05
CA GLN A 58 -13.42 26.91 8.07
C GLN A 58 -13.77 25.42 8.00
N ILE A 59 -13.70 24.81 6.81
CA ILE A 59 -14.07 23.40 6.59
C ILE A 59 -12.88 22.52 6.21
N LYS A 60 -11.78 23.14 5.78
CA LYS A 60 -10.56 22.48 5.29
C LYS A 60 -9.99 21.49 6.31
N TYR A 61 -9.89 21.89 7.58
CA TYR A 61 -9.44 21.02 8.68
C TYR A 61 -10.31 19.75 8.81
N GLY A 62 -11.63 19.91 8.88
CA GLY A 62 -12.57 18.79 8.99
C GLY A 62 -12.54 17.88 7.76
N ALA A 63 -12.35 18.45 6.57
CA ALA A 63 -12.28 17.70 5.33
C ALA A 63 -11.02 16.83 5.23
N PHE A 64 -9.85 17.33 5.66
CA PHE A 64 -8.62 16.53 5.73
C PHE A 64 -8.74 15.35 6.71
N ILE A 65 -9.30 15.59 7.90
CA ILE A 65 -9.54 14.52 8.89
C ILE A 65 -10.51 13.49 8.35
N PHE A 66 -11.63 13.94 7.76
CA PHE A 66 -12.63 13.05 7.19
C PHE A 66 -12.03 12.19 6.07
N CYS A 67 -11.26 12.80 5.15
CA CYS A 67 -10.58 12.09 4.07
C CYS A 67 -9.60 11.04 4.59
N PHE A 68 -8.76 11.39 5.58
CA PHE A 68 -7.83 10.46 6.19
C PHE A 68 -8.55 9.28 6.86
N ILE A 69 -9.55 9.54 7.70
CA ILE A 69 -10.31 8.48 8.38
C ILE A 69 -11.04 7.60 7.36
N LEU A 70 -11.64 8.20 6.33
CA LEU A 70 -12.36 7.47 5.29
C LEU A 70 -11.42 6.49 4.56
N CYS A 71 -10.27 6.96 4.07
CA CYS A 71 -9.27 6.11 3.41
C CYS A 71 -8.66 5.07 4.36
N TRP A 72 -8.46 5.44 5.63
CA TRP A 72 -7.91 4.53 6.65
C TRP A 72 -8.86 3.38 6.95
N VAL A 73 -10.16 3.65 7.07
CA VAL A 73 -11.20 2.62 7.27
C VAL A 73 -11.45 1.82 6.00
N LEU A 74 -11.39 2.45 4.82
CA LEU A 74 -11.55 1.74 3.55
C LEU A 74 -10.45 0.71 3.32
N THR A 75 -9.23 0.96 3.81
CA THR A 75 -8.08 0.06 3.60
C THR A 75 -8.32 -1.37 4.13
N PRO A 76 -8.65 -1.62 5.40
CA PRO A 76 -8.96 -2.97 5.89
C PRO A 76 -10.28 -3.52 5.35
N VAL A 77 -11.25 -2.65 5.02
CA VAL A 77 -12.52 -3.06 4.40
C VAL A 77 -12.31 -3.59 2.98
N TYR A 78 -11.42 -2.97 2.21
CA TYR A 78 -11.07 -3.40 0.87
C TYR A 78 -10.54 -4.84 0.88
N PHE A 79 -9.61 -5.16 1.80
CA PHE A 79 -9.12 -6.53 1.96
C PHE A 79 -10.24 -7.51 2.31
N LYS A 80 -11.16 -7.12 3.20
CA LYS A 80 -12.33 -7.96 3.52
C LYS A 80 -13.24 -8.21 2.30
N LEU A 81 -13.33 -7.26 1.37
CA LEU A 81 -14.17 -7.35 0.18
C LEU A 81 -13.58 -8.29 -0.89
N ILE A 82 -12.25 -8.36 -0.98
CA ILE A 82 -11.55 -9.17 -2.00
C ILE A 82 -11.16 -10.57 -1.51
N SER A 83 -11.21 -10.84 -0.21
CA SER A 83 -10.77 -12.12 0.35
C SER A 83 -11.79 -13.24 0.17
N THR A 84 -11.28 -14.45 -0.07
CA THR A 84 -12.09 -15.68 -0.24
C THR A 84 -12.13 -16.46 1.10
N PRO A 85 -13.15 -17.31 1.39
CA PRO A 85 -13.24 -18.04 2.66
C PRO A 85 -12.04 -18.91 3.05
N ALA A 86 -11.17 -19.27 2.11
CA ALA A 86 -9.95 -20.05 2.33
C ALA A 86 -8.83 -19.23 3.03
N ASP A 87 -8.85 -17.90 2.93
CA ASP A 87 -7.76 -17.02 3.37
C ASP A 87 -7.90 -16.54 4.83
N ARG A 88 -8.93 -17.00 5.54
CA ARG A 88 -9.34 -16.45 6.85
C ARG A 88 -8.25 -16.37 7.94
N PRO A 89 -7.27 -17.29 8.06
CA PRO A 89 -6.21 -17.15 9.07
C PRO A 89 -5.18 -16.07 8.72
N SER A 90 -4.80 -15.91 7.44
CA SER A 90 -3.84 -14.89 6.98
C SER A 90 -4.46 -13.50 6.84
N LEU A 91 -5.78 -13.44 6.64
CA LEU A 91 -6.57 -12.21 6.50
C LEU A 91 -6.46 -11.28 7.71
N LYS A 92 -6.45 -11.84 8.93
CA LYS A 92 -6.34 -11.02 10.16
C LYS A 92 -4.99 -10.33 10.27
N MET A 93 -3.90 -11.03 9.94
CA MET A 93 -2.56 -10.46 9.98
C MET A 93 -2.37 -9.42 8.87
N GLN A 94 -2.92 -9.68 7.68
CA GLN A 94 -2.92 -8.73 6.58
C GLN A 94 -3.71 -7.46 6.94
N GLN A 95 -4.89 -7.58 7.54
CA GLN A 95 -5.67 -6.42 8.00
C GLN A 95 -4.91 -5.54 9.00
N ILE A 96 -4.20 -6.14 9.97
CA ILE A 96 -3.41 -5.41 10.95
C ILE A 96 -2.24 -4.69 10.27
N ILE A 97 -1.52 -5.38 9.39
CA ILE A 97 -0.39 -4.79 8.66
C ILE A 97 -0.89 -3.63 7.79
N SER A 98 -2.02 -3.80 7.09
CA SER A 98 -2.63 -2.76 6.26
C SER A 98 -3.13 -1.55 7.07
N LEU A 99 -3.65 -1.79 8.28
CA LEU A 99 -4.07 -0.72 9.19
C LEU A 99 -2.90 0.18 9.61
N ILE A 100 -1.69 -0.40 9.77
CA ILE A 100 -0.46 0.32 10.14
C ILE A 100 0.22 0.91 8.90
N ALA A 101 0.17 0.21 7.78
CA ALA A 101 0.78 0.63 6.52
C ALA A 101 0.15 1.92 5.98
N PHE A 102 -1.18 2.06 6.06
CA PHE A 102 -1.86 3.24 5.53
C PHE A 102 -1.40 4.55 6.19
N PRO A 103 -1.38 4.71 7.53
CA PRO A 103 -0.86 5.92 8.17
C PRO A 103 0.59 6.25 7.79
N ILE A 104 1.44 5.23 7.64
CA ILE A 104 2.84 5.42 7.21
C ILE A 104 2.90 6.02 5.80
N TRP A 105 2.14 5.44 4.88
CA TRP A 105 2.04 5.92 3.50
C TRP A 105 1.40 7.30 3.41
N ALA A 106 0.30 7.51 4.14
CA ALA A 106 -0.38 8.80 4.22
C ALA A 106 0.59 9.88 4.72
N TYR A 107 1.32 9.62 5.81
CA TYR A 107 2.33 10.54 6.33
C TYR A 107 3.41 10.85 5.29
N ALA A 108 3.92 9.85 4.57
CA ALA A 108 4.94 10.09 3.55
C ALA A 108 4.43 10.92 2.35
N ILE A 109 3.18 10.71 1.93
CA ILE A 109 2.55 11.37 0.77
C ILE A 109 2.11 12.80 1.08
N ASP A 110 1.69 13.06 2.32
CA ASP A 110 1.02 14.29 2.72
C ASP A 110 1.84 15.57 2.44
N GLY A 111 3.17 15.43 2.32
CA GLY A 111 4.04 16.47 1.77
C GLY A 111 4.01 17.79 2.56
N GLY A 112 3.54 17.76 3.80
CA GLY A 112 3.33 18.92 4.66
C GLY A 112 2.09 19.77 4.32
N LYS A 113 1.21 19.32 3.42
CA LYS A 113 0.02 20.08 2.96
C LYS A 113 -1.33 19.45 3.31
N GLY A 114 -1.38 18.25 3.87
CA GLY A 114 -2.64 17.68 4.37
C GLY A 114 -2.63 17.51 5.89
N ILE A 115 -3.13 16.37 6.37
CA ILE A 115 -3.43 16.16 7.79
C ILE A 115 -2.21 16.28 8.71
N PHE A 116 -1.01 15.93 8.24
CA PHE A 116 0.22 16.01 9.04
C PHE A 116 0.93 17.35 8.87
N GLY A 117 0.52 18.14 7.88
CA GLY A 117 1.06 19.44 7.56
C GLY A 117 0.69 20.57 8.51
N LYS A 118 1.21 21.76 8.21
CA LYS A 118 0.98 23.00 8.99
C LYS A 118 -0.48 23.39 9.13
N GLU A 119 -1.30 22.98 8.17
CA GLU A 119 -2.72 23.30 8.10
C GLU A 119 -3.55 22.59 9.19
N VAL A 120 -3.00 21.53 9.81
CA VAL A 120 -3.74 20.68 10.74
C VAL A 120 -2.95 20.39 12.03
N PHE A 121 -1.88 19.59 11.95
CA PHE A 121 -1.13 19.14 13.14
C PHE A 121 0.31 19.65 13.23
N ASP A 122 0.88 20.19 12.15
CA ASP A 122 2.28 20.68 12.05
C ASP A 122 3.33 19.68 12.60
N ILE A 123 3.13 18.40 12.29
CA ILE A 123 4.04 17.30 12.71
C ILE A 123 4.77 16.65 11.53
N TYR A 124 4.64 17.21 10.32
CA TYR A 124 5.25 16.67 9.12
C TYR A 124 6.73 17.02 9.03
N TYR A 125 7.56 15.98 8.98
CA TYR A 125 8.98 16.07 8.69
C TYR A 125 9.29 15.13 7.53
N GLN A 126 9.78 15.68 6.41
CA GLN A 126 10.06 14.90 5.20
C GLN A 126 11.04 13.74 5.46
N ALA A 127 12.06 13.96 6.29
CA ALA A 127 13.02 12.91 6.67
C ALA A 127 12.35 11.76 7.44
N VAL A 128 11.36 12.06 8.29
CA VAL A 128 10.60 11.05 9.04
C VAL A 128 9.75 10.23 8.09
N GLY A 129 9.11 10.85 7.08
CA GLY A 129 8.32 10.13 6.08
C GLY A 129 9.16 9.13 5.27
N GLY A 130 10.34 9.56 4.83
CA GLY A 130 11.29 8.67 4.16
C GLY A 130 11.78 7.54 5.07
N ALA A 131 12.14 7.85 6.32
CA ALA A 131 12.57 6.84 7.28
C ALA A 131 11.48 5.81 7.59
N LEU A 132 10.22 6.25 7.77
CA LEU A 132 9.08 5.36 8.00
C LEU A 132 8.85 4.42 6.82
N LEU A 133 8.95 4.90 5.57
CA LEU A 133 8.83 4.04 4.40
C LEU A 133 9.97 3.02 4.30
N ILE A 134 11.21 3.43 4.60
CA ILE A 134 12.36 2.52 4.61
C ILE A 134 12.14 1.43 5.67
N VAL A 135 11.77 1.80 6.90
CA VAL A 135 11.51 0.87 7.99
C VAL A 135 10.35 -0.06 7.65
N PHE A 136 9.24 0.47 7.11
CA PHE A 136 8.11 -0.33 6.67
C PHE A 136 8.50 -1.33 5.58
N THR A 137 9.32 -0.90 4.62
CA THR A 137 9.85 -1.73 3.54
C THR A 137 10.69 -2.88 4.11
N LEU A 138 11.61 -2.59 5.04
CA LEU A 138 12.41 -3.61 5.72
C LEU A 138 11.57 -4.60 6.53
N ILE A 139 10.59 -4.11 7.30
CA ILE A 139 9.71 -4.94 8.14
C ILE A 139 8.77 -5.78 7.28
N SER A 140 8.20 -5.23 6.21
CA SER A 140 7.30 -5.95 5.31
C SER A 140 7.99 -7.14 4.64
N GLY A 141 9.30 -7.08 4.41
CA GLY A 141 10.10 -8.20 3.91
C GLY A 141 10.23 -9.38 4.89
N ALA A 142 10.01 -9.14 6.19
CA ALA A 142 10.07 -10.19 7.21
C ALA A 142 8.77 -11.02 7.31
N PHE A 143 7.65 -10.49 6.80
CA PHE A 143 6.37 -11.19 6.84
C PHE A 143 6.08 -11.84 5.47
N TYR A 144 6.06 -13.17 5.42
CA TYR A 144 5.58 -13.89 4.25
C TYR A 144 4.05 -13.83 4.21
N PRO A 145 3.43 -13.19 3.19
CA PRO A 145 2.02 -13.43 2.93
C PRO A 145 1.90 -14.84 2.34
N THR A 146 1.56 -15.81 3.18
CA THR A 146 1.04 -17.09 2.71
C THR A 146 -0.35 -16.82 2.14
N VAL A 147 -0.40 -16.57 0.84
CA VAL A 147 -1.59 -16.83 0.02
C VAL A 147 -1.95 -18.30 0.08
#